data_AF-A0A1Q8BES9-F1
#
_entry.id   AF-A0A1Q8BES9-F1
#
_cell.length_a   1.000
_cell.length_b   1.000
_cell.length_c   1.000
_cell.angle_alpha   90.00
_cell.angle_beta   90.00
_cell.angle_gamma   90.00
#
_symmetry.space_group_name_H-M   'P 1'
#
loop_
_entity.id
_entity.type
_entity.pdbx_description
1 polymer ?
#
loop_
_entity_poly.entity_id
_entity_poly.type
_entity_poly.pdbx_seq_one_letter_code
_entity_poly.pdbx_strand_id
1 'polypeptide(L)' 'MKIVDATTSFCTSHSEAYRKVKDAYSLWYAAYGRLTTDAFLKRLLSLPETGDRAREMALFLSRNAERWK' A
#
# COMPACT_ATOMS: atom_id res chain seq x y z
N MET A 1 6.12 -11.11 -20.34
CA MET A 1 5.40 -9.84 -20.58
C MET A 1 4.70 -9.46 -19.28
N LYS A 2 5.03 -8.32 -18.66
CA LYS A 2 4.32 -7.87 -17.44
C LYS A 2 3.03 -7.21 -17.89
N ILE A 3 1.89 -7.82 -17.60
CA ILE A 3 0.58 -7.21 -17.84
C ILE A 3 0.46 -6.07 -16.84
N VAL A 4 0.31 -4.85 -17.36
CA VAL A 4 0.09 -3.64 -16.56
C VAL A 4 -1.40 -3.35 -16.50
N ASP A 5 -1.88 -3.02 -15.32
CA ASP A 5 -3.21 -2.50 -15.08
C ASP A 5 -3.28 -1.08 -15.64
N ALA A 6 -4.16 -0.83 -16.60
CA ALA A 6 -4.27 0.46 -17.26
C ALA A 6 -4.76 1.58 -16.33
N THR A 7 -5.41 1.24 -15.20
CA THR A 7 -5.94 2.20 -14.24
C THR A 7 -4.88 2.67 -13.24
N THR A 8 -3.96 1.79 -12.84
CA THR A 8 -2.92 2.09 -11.84
C THR A 8 -1.51 2.17 -12.42
N SER A 9 -1.31 1.71 -13.66
CA SER A 9 0.00 1.52 -14.31
C SER A 9 0.92 0.51 -13.59
N PHE A 10 0.38 -0.29 -12.67
CA PHE A 10 1.11 -1.32 -11.96
C PHE A 10 1.03 -2.66 -12.69
N CYS A 11 2.03 -3.53 -12.55
CA CYS A 11 1.85 -4.91 -13.00
C CYS A 11 0.81 -5.63 -12.13
N THR A 12 0.25 -6.75 -12.60
CA THR A 12 -0.84 -7.47 -11.90
C THR A 12 -0.58 -7.69 -10.41
N SER A 13 0.61 -8.15 -10.01
CA SER A 13 0.94 -8.40 -8.60
C SER A 13 1.02 -7.11 -7.77
N HIS A 14 1.48 -6.01 -8.37
CA HIS A 14 1.53 -4.70 -7.71
C HIS A 14 0.15 -4.03 -7.64
N SER A 15 -0.71 -4.22 -8.65
CA SER A 15 -2.11 -3.77 -8.60
C SER A 15 -2.85 -4.48 -7.47
N GLU A 16 -2.68 -5.81 -7.34
CA GLU A 16 -3.27 -6.57 -6.23
C GLU A 16 -2.72 -6.13 -4.86
N ALA A 17 -1.40 -5.93 -4.75
CA ALA A 17 -0.78 -5.45 -3.52
C ALA A 17 -1.27 -4.05 -3.16
N TYR A 18 -1.38 -3.13 -4.12
CA TYR A 18 -1.91 -1.79 -3.92
C TYR A 18 -3.34 -1.83 -3.36
N ARG A 19 -4.22 -2.65 -3.97
CA ARG A 19 -5.58 -2.88 -3.46
C ARG A 19 -5.57 -3.39 -2.02
N LYS A 20 -4.80 -4.43 -1.72
CA LYS A 20 -4.71 -5.00 -0.36
C LYS A 20 -4.17 -4.00 0.66
N VAL A 21 -3.20 -3.17 0.29
CA VAL A 21 -2.66 -2.10 1.15
C VAL A 21 -3.74 -1.04 1.44
N LYS A 22 -4.54 -0.64 0.44
CA LYS A 22 -5.66 0.30 0.62
C LYS A 22 -6.77 -0.30 1.49
N ASP A 23 -7.13 -1.57 1.27
CA ASP A 23 -8.13 -2.28 2.09
C ASP A 23 -7.68 -2.38 3.55
N ALA A 24 -6.41 -2.72 3.78
CA ALA A 24 -5.83 -2.77 5.13
C ALA A 24 -5.82 -1.40 5.81
N TYR A 25 -5.55 -0.32 5.09
CA TYR A 25 -5.62 1.03 5.65
C TYR A 25 -7.01 1.35 6.21
N SER A 26 -8.07 1.03 5.46
CA SER A 26 -9.45 1.25 5.91
C SER A 26 -9.75 0.52 7.23
N LEU A 27 -9.30 -0.73 7.35
CA LEU A 27 -9.44 -1.51 8.58
C LEU A 27 -8.65 -0.90 9.74
N TRP A 28 -7.39 -0.51 9.50
CA TRP A 28 -6.54 0.07 10.53
C TRP A 28 -7.00 1.46 10.96
N TYR A 29 -7.51 2.26 10.02
CA TYR A 29 -8.08 3.56 10.33
C TYR A 29 -9.27 3.43 11.28
N ALA A 30 -10.18 2.49 11.01
CA ALA A 30 -11.32 2.19 11.88
C ALA A 30 -10.89 1.68 13.26
N ALA A 31 -9.88 0.82 13.33
CA ALA A 31 -9.42 0.21 14.57
C ALA A 31 -8.62 1.18 15.47
N TYR A 32 -7.73 1.98 14.89
CA TYR A 32 -6.83 2.85 15.65
C TYR A 32 -7.39 4.25 15.89
N GLY A 33 -8.30 4.74 15.05
CA GLY A 33 -8.85 6.10 15.12
C GLY A 33 -7.79 7.20 14.89
N ARG A 34 -7.95 8.01 13.85
CA ARG A 34 -6.99 9.07 13.45
C ARG A 34 -5.62 8.57 12.96
N LEU A 35 -5.54 7.34 12.43
CA LEU A 35 -4.32 6.84 11.79
C LEU A 35 -4.06 7.55 10.45
N THR A 36 -2.96 8.29 10.34
CA THR A 36 -2.56 8.91 9.08
C THR A 36 -2.02 7.87 8.10
N THR A 37 -2.12 8.14 6.80
CA THR A 37 -1.51 7.31 5.76
C THR A 37 -0.02 7.09 6.01
N ASP A 38 0.74 8.14 6.33
CA ASP A 38 2.18 8.05 6.60
C ASP A 38 2.48 7.12 7.79
N ALA A 39 1.73 7.25 8.89
CA ALA A 39 1.90 6.38 10.06
C ALA A 39 1.55 4.92 9.72
N PHE A 40 0.51 4.69 8.93
CA PHE A 40 0.17 3.36 8.43
C PHE A 40 1.28 2.76 7.58
N LEU A 41 1.80 3.48 6.58
CA LEU A 41 2.84 2.99 5.68
C LEU A 41 4.14 2.70 6.44
N LYS A 42 4.54 3.56 7.37
CA LYS A 42 5.69 3.32 8.25
C LYS A 42 5.54 2.05 9.07
N ARG A 43 4.36 1.82 9.65
CA ARG A 43 4.08 0.58 10.39
C ARG A 43 4.14 -0.64 9.47
N LEU A 44 3.57 -0.56 8.27
CA LEU A 44 3.62 -1.65 7.28
C LEU A 44 5.06 -2.03 6.93
N LEU A 45 5.95 -1.05 6.76
CA LEU A 45 7.38 -1.28 6.50
C LEU A 45 8.12 -1.91 7.68
N SER A 46 7.67 -1.63 8.91
CA SER A 46 8.32 -2.13 10.15
C SER A 46 7.91 -3.56 10.55
N LEU A 47 6.77 -4.06 10.05
CA LEU A 47 6.29 -5.40 10.38
C LEU A 47 7.06 -6.48 9.57
N PRO A 48 7.68 -7.47 10.25
CA PRO A 48 8.38 -8.54 9.56
C PRO A 48 7.45 -9.43 8.72
N GLU A 49 6.18 -9.54 9.12
CA GLU A 49 5.14 -10.33 8.43
C GLU A 49 4.63 -9.66 7.15
N THR A 50 4.95 -8.39 6.90
CA THR A 50 4.57 -7.71 5.66
C THR A 50 5.29 -8.34 4.48
N GLY A 51 4.52 -8.99 3.61
CA GLY A 51 5.05 -9.59 2.38
C GLY A 51 5.69 -8.57 1.44
N ASP A 52 6.66 -9.02 0.64
CA ASP A 52 7.54 -8.16 -0.16
C ASP A 52 6.79 -7.19 -1.08
N ARG A 53 5.72 -7.64 -1.74
CA ARG A 53 4.92 -6.78 -2.64
C ARG A 53 4.20 -5.65 -1.90
N ALA A 54 3.71 -5.92 -0.68
CA ALA A 54 3.11 -4.90 0.16
C ALA A 54 4.17 -3.92 0.68
N ARG A 55 5.36 -4.41 1.02
CA ARG A 55 6.50 -3.57 1.43
C ARG A 55 6.98 -2.66 0.29
N GLU A 56 7.10 -3.20 -0.92
CA GLU A 56 7.40 -2.43 -2.14
C GLU A 56 6.35 -1.33 -2.37
N MET A 57 5.06 -1.64 -2.21
CA MET A 57 4.00 -0.63 -2.33
C MET A 57 4.03 0.40 -1.24
N ALA A 58 4.27 0.02 0.01
CA ALA A 58 4.38 0.98 1.10
C ALA A 58 5.56 1.94 0.88
N LEU A 59 6.70 1.43 0.40
CA LEU A 59 7.85 2.25 0.06
C LEU A 59 7.54 3.20 -1.11
N PHE A 60 6.91 2.69 -2.17
CA PHE A 60 6.50 3.50 -3.33
C PHE A 60 5.55 4.63 -2.91
N LEU A 61 4.50 4.32 -2.15
CA LEU A 61 3.49 5.29 -1.74
C LEU A 61 4.01 6.30 -0.72
N SER A 62 4.98 5.90 0.13
CA SER A 62 5.66 6.84 1.04
C SER A 62 6.48 7.90 0.30
N ARG A 63 6.97 7.58 -0.91
CA ARG A 63 7.74 8.50 -1.77
C ARG A 63 6.87 9.28 -2.76
N ASN A 64 5.66 8.80 -3.03
CA ASN A 64 4.74 9.32 -4.04
C ASN A 64 3.35 9.50 -3.42
N ALA A 65 3.21 10.41 -2.46
CA ALA A 65 1.98 10.59 -1.68
C ALA A 65 0.75 10.95 -2.55
N GLU A 66 0.97 11.58 -3.71
CA GLU A 66 -0.06 11.88 -4.69
C GLU A 66 -0.70 10.63 -5.30
N ARG A 67 0.01 9.49 -5.31
CA ARG A 67 -0.50 8.18 -5.76
C ARG A 67 -1.39 7.48 -4.73
N TRP A 68 -1.53 8.05 -3.53
CA TRP A 68 -2.41 7.53 -2.50
C TRP A 68 -3.88 7.92 -2.72
N LYS A 69 -4.15 9.00 -3.45
CA LYS A 69 -5.49 9.57 -3.63
C LYS A 69 -6.46 8.57 -4.25
#